data_AF-A0A7X8MU05-F1
#
_entry.id   AF-A0A7X8MU05-F1
#
_cell.length_a   1.000
_cell.length_b   1.000
_cell.length_c   1.000
_cell.angle_alpha   90.00
_cell.angle_beta   90.00
_cell.angle_gamma   90.00
#
_symmetry.space_group_name_H-M   'P 1'
#
loop_
_entity.id
_entity.type
_entity.pdbx_description
1 polymer ?
#
loop_
_entity_poly.entity_id
_entity_poly.type
_entity_poly.pdbx_seq_one_letter_code
_entity_poly.pdbx_strand_id
1 'polypeptide(L)'
;MKVRKNNIDQTIYSICLLIHKSSKLNLEFIGDNSTSSFELVSYQEPALLSKSKNKTFTYIYNFLESKSPSEVLYHTDNFQLNYLAVAYFQKSQYKGAIIVGPFISTIPDDSFISKVIEANHLSLVHRLQLNEYYKSLPIFDPNDSENVGNLMVNLASNPYIYGNMLFSQSEKSDLINKEKNILNEQELFSAIELRYKIEKDLLYAVANGLKEKALQYKNSFQFAAVHRIPNNPLRAYKNLTFSFNTLLRLASEHGGVSPIYIHNLSDKFA
;
A
#
# COMPACT_ATOMS: atom_id res chain seq x y z
N MET A 1 27.81 -4.93 20.38
CA MET A 1 27.47 -4.31 21.70
C MET A 1 26.42 -5.19 22.35
N LYS A 2 26.64 -5.65 23.59
CA LYS A 2 25.84 -6.69 24.27
C LYS A 2 24.38 -6.24 24.44
N VAL A 3 23.45 -6.98 23.82
CA VAL A 3 22.00 -6.83 24.00
C VAL A 3 21.65 -7.19 25.44
N ARG A 4 21.29 -6.18 26.24
CA ARG A 4 20.57 -6.40 27.51
C ARG A 4 19.15 -6.83 27.15
N LYS A 5 18.65 -7.91 27.76
CA LYS A 5 17.24 -8.31 27.72
C LYS A 5 16.39 -7.14 28.23
N ASN A 6 15.98 -6.27 27.33
CA ASN A 6 15.03 -5.21 27.64
C ASN A 6 13.61 -5.76 27.49
N ASN A 7 12.74 -5.32 28.38
CA ASN A 7 11.33 -5.65 28.42
C ASN A 7 10.65 -5.01 27.19
N ILE A 8 10.65 -5.69 26.04
CA ILE A 8 9.89 -5.26 24.87
C ILE A 8 8.42 -5.41 25.22
N ASP A 9 7.63 -4.33 25.07
CA ASP A 9 6.18 -4.41 25.23
C ASP A 9 5.62 -5.42 24.21
N GLN A 10 5.00 -6.48 24.71
CA GLN A 10 4.51 -7.58 23.87
C GLN A 10 3.43 -7.11 22.88
N THR A 11 2.70 -6.05 23.23
CA THR A 11 1.65 -5.47 22.40
C THR A 11 2.24 -4.84 21.15
N ILE A 12 3.21 -3.94 21.32
CA ILE A 12 3.88 -3.27 20.19
C ILE A 12 4.63 -4.28 19.33
N TYR A 13 5.28 -5.27 19.95
CA TYR A 13 5.93 -6.33 19.18
C TYR A 13 4.95 -7.12 18.32
N SER A 14 3.76 -7.45 18.86
CA SER A 14 2.72 -8.19 18.12
C SER A 14 2.15 -7.37 16.96
N ILE A 15 1.90 -6.08 17.18
CA ILE A 15 1.48 -5.13 16.13
C ILE A 15 2.53 -5.08 15.01
N CYS A 16 3.78 -4.82 15.36
CA CYS A 16 4.89 -4.77 14.41
C CYS A 16 5.06 -6.09 13.66
N LEU A 17 4.96 -7.23 14.36
CA LEU A 17 5.05 -8.54 13.73
C LEU A 17 3.94 -8.77 12.71
N LEU A 18 2.70 -8.39 13.02
CA LEU A 18 1.57 -8.52 12.10
C LEU A 18 1.75 -7.65 10.86
N ILE A 19 2.17 -6.39 11.03
CA ILE A 19 2.45 -5.47 9.91
C ILE A 19 3.59 -6.00 9.04
N HIS A 20 4.69 -6.43 9.65
CA HIS A 20 5.84 -7.01 8.95
C HIS A 20 5.44 -8.26 8.14
N LYS A 21 4.70 -9.19 8.73
CA LYS A 21 4.29 -10.44 8.05
C LYS A 21 3.27 -10.21 6.95
N SER A 22 2.35 -9.27 7.11
CA SER A 22 1.33 -8.96 6.10
C SER A 22 1.90 -8.17 4.92
N SER A 23 2.75 -7.16 5.19
CA SER A 23 3.38 -6.34 4.16
C SER A 23 4.58 -6.99 3.49
N LYS A 24 5.25 -7.95 4.16
CA LYS A 24 6.53 -8.55 3.75
C LYS A 24 7.66 -7.51 3.60
N LEU A 25 7.55 -6.41 4.34
CA LEU A 25 8.54 -5.33 4.39
C LEU A 25 9.41 -5.45 5.63
N ASN A 26 10.63 -4.92 5.53
CA ASN A 26 11.41 -4.61 6.72
C ASN A 26 10.63 -3.61 7.59
N LEU A 27 10.75 -3.75 8.90
CA LEU A 27 10.08 -2.90 9.87
C LEU A 27 11.04 -2.58 11.02
N GLU A 28 11.09 -1.32 11.42
CA GLU A 28 11.80 -0.89 12.61
C GLU A 28 10.87 -0.12 13.53
N PHE A 29 10.88 -0.51 14.79
CA PHE A 29 10.25 0.27 15.86
C PHE A 29 11.34 1.06 16.58
N ILE A 30 11.18 2.37 16.63
CA ILE A 30 12.07 3.29 17.35
C ILE A 30 11.31 3.77 18.57
N GLY A 31 11.67 3.24 19.74
CA GLY A 31 11.03 3.60 21.00
C GLY A 31 11.59 4.87 21.64
N ASP A 32 10.81 5.45 22.54
CA ASP A 32 11.26 6.52 23.45
C ASP A 32 12.27 5.99 24.50
N ASN A 33 12.75 6.85 25.41
CA ASN A 33 13.66 6.43 26.49
C ASN A 33 13.10 5.32 27.39
N SER A 34 11.79 5.09 27.39
CA SER A 34 11.11 4.06 28.19
C SER A 34 10.83 2.76 27.42
N THR A 35 10.95 2.78 26.09
CA THR A 35 10.54 1.69 25.19
C THR A 35 11.72 1.26 24.32
N SER A 36 12.01 -0.03 24.27
CA SER A 36 13.17 -0.50 23.49
C SER A 36 12.87 -0.59 22.00
N SER A 37 13.76 -0.04 21.20
CA SER A 37 13.75 -0.18 19.75
C SER A 37 14.09 -1.61 19.31
N PHE A 38 13.53 -2.03 18.18
CA PHE A 38 13.81 -3.34 17.58
C PHE A 38 13.57 -3.32 16.06
N GLU A 39 14.14 -4.29 15.36
CA GLU A 39 14.00 -4.45 13.91
C GLU A 39 13.46 -5.84 13.54
N LEU A 40 12.68 -5.90 12.45
CA LEU A 40 12.15 -7.10 11.81
C LEU A 40 12.56 -7.06 10.34
N VAL A 41 13.31 -8.06 9.89
CA VAL A 41 13.99 -8.04 8.59
C VAL A 41 13.49 -9.17 7.68
N SER A 42 13.05 -8.82 6.49
CA SER A 42 12.69 -9.70 5.37
C SER A 42 13.81 -9.83 4.34
N TYR A 43 14.64 -8.79 4.16
CA TYR A 43 15.76 -8.75 3.20
C TYR A 43 16.92 -7.93 3.75
N GLN A 44 18.14 -8.31 3.38
CA GLN A 44 19.35 -7.64 3.84
C GLN A 44 19.58 -6.33 3.10
N GLU A 45 19.95 -5.30 3.86
CA GLU A 45 20.27 -3.98 3.33
C GLU A 45 21.78 -3.80 3.15
N PRO A 46 22.24 -3.25 2.01
CA PRO A 46 23.65 -2.96 1.79
C PRO A 46 24.22 -2.01 2.85
N ALA A 47 25.42 -2.30 3.35
CA ALA A 47 26.09 -1.46 4.34
C ALA A 47 26.28 0.00 3.87
N LEU A 48 26.37 0.24 2.56
CA LEU A 48 26.44 1.56 1.94
C LEU A 48 25.24 2.46 2.33
N LEU A 49 24.05 1.88 2.52
CA LEU A 49 22.82 2.62 2.78
C LEU A 49 22.60 2.90 4.27
N SER A 50 23.31 2.20 5.16
CA SER A 50 23.15 2.31 6.63
C SER A 50 23.19 3.75 7.15
N LYS A 51 24.12 4.57 6.64
CA LYS A 51 24.25 5.98 7.03
C LYS A 51 23.04 6.81 6.58
N SER A 52 22.50 6.51 5.39
CA SER A 52 21.31 7.19 4.86
C SER A 52 20.08 6.77 5.64
N LYS A 53 19.88 5.46 5.82
CA LYS A 53 18.80 4.90 6.64
C LYS A 53 18.74 5.55 8.01
N ASN A 54 19.86 5.62 8.73
CA ASN A 54 19.90 6.23 10.07
C ASN A 54 19.45 7.70 10.07
N LYS A 55 19.85 8.48 9.05
CA LYS A 55 19.40 9.87 8.90
C LYS A 55 17.90 9.95 8.63
N THR A 56 17.41 9.13 7.69
CA THR A 56 15.99 9.03 7.34
C THR A 56 15.15 8.66 8.56
N PHE A 57 15.59 7.66 9.33
CA PHE A 57 14.85 7.14 10.48
C PHE A 57 14.84 8.15 11.64
N THR A 58 15.96 8.84 11.87
CA THR A 58 16.03 9.95 12.83
C THR A 58 15.08 11.09 12.44
N TYR A 59 15.05 11.45 11.15
CA TYR A 59 14.12 12.47 10.64
C TYR A 59 12.66 12.05 10.84
N ILE A 60 12.30 10.84 10.44
CA ILE A 60 10.94 10.29 10.59
C ILE A 60 10.51 10.29 12.06
N TYR A 61 11.37 9.80 12.96
CA TYR A 61 11.07 9.75 14.39
C TYR A 61 10.77 11.15 14.96
N ASN A 62 11.63 12.13 14.67
CA ASN A 62 11.46 13.51 15.15
C ASN A 62 10.23 14.18 14.51
N PHE A 63 9.94 13.87 13.24
CA PHE A 63 8.79 14.42 12.53
C PHE A 63 7.47 13.96 13.17
N LEU A 64 7.40 12.68 13.57
CA LEU A 64 6.19 12.06 14.10
C LEU A 64 5.89 12.41 15.57
N GLU A 65 6.88 12.87 16.34
CA GLU A 65 6.70 13.23 17.76
C GLU A 65 5.61 14.30 17.99
N SER A 66 5.41 15.19 17.00
CA SER A 66 4.43 16.30 17.06
C SER A 66 3.11 16.00 16.33
N LYS A 67 2.89 14.76 15.86
CA LYS A 67 1.79 14.39 14.97
C LYS A 67 0.68 13.61 15.68
N SER A 68 -0.48 13.58 15.06
CA SER A 68 -1.64 12.85 15.58
C SER A 68 -1.50 11.35 15.36
N PRO A 69 -2.11 10.49 16.20
CA PRO A 69 -2.08 9.03 16.04
C PRO A 69 -2.69 8.52 14.72
N SER A 70 -3.54 9.32 14.07
CA SER A 70 -4.24 8.97 12.83
C SER A 70 -3.48 9.31 11.55
N GLU A 71 -2.32 9.97 11.65
CA GLU A 71 -1.54 10.38 10.47
C GLU A 71 -0.54 9.30 10.06
N VAL A 72 -0.56 8.97 8.77
CA VAL A 72 0.47 8.15 8.11
C VAL A 72 1.45 9.08 7.41
N LEU A 73 2.74 8.90 7.68
CA LEU A 73 3.80 9.52 6.91
C LEU A 73 4.19 8.59 5.75
N TYR A 74 4.13 9.11 4.53
CA TYR A 74 4.83 8.54 3.38
C TYR A 74 6.09 9.37 3.13
N HIS A 75 7.26 8.75 3.21
CA HIS A 75 8.55 9.44 3.04
C HIS A 75 9.40 8.76 1.97
N THR A 76 10.00 9.56 1.09
CA THR A 76 10.97 9.12 0.08
C THR A 76 12.33 9.74 0.39
N ASP A 77 13.37 8.92 0.50
CA ASP A 77 14.72 9.40 0.79
C ASP A 77 15.52 9.79 -0.46
N ASN A 78 16.76 10.22 -0.26
CA ASN A 78 17.72 10.57 -1.32
C ASN A 78 18.14 9.39 -2.21
N PHE A 79 17.85 8.15 -1.81
CA PHE A 79 18.03 6.94 -2.61
C PHE A 79 16.74 6.55 -3.36
N GLN A 80 15.68 7.36 -3.30
CA GLN A 80 14.36 7.04 -3.86
C GLN A 80 13.73 5.79 -3.21
N LEU A 81 14.14 5.47 -1.97
CA LEU A 81 13.52 4.44 -1.16
C LEU A 81 12.33 5.05 -0.42
N ASN A 82 11.21 4.34 -0.46
CA ASN A 82 9.98 4.77 0.18
C ASN A 82 9.77 4.06 1.52
N TYR A 83 9.19 4.80 2.47
CA TYR A 83 8.90 4.35 3.81
C TYR A 83 7.51 4.83 4.22
N LEU A 84 6.77 3.97 4.92
CA LEU A 84 5.55 4.32 5.63
C LEU A 84 5.88 4.40 7.12
N ALA A 85 5.35 5.40 7.83
CA ALA A 85 5.55 5.49 9.25
C ALA A 85 4.32 6.03 9.99
N VAL A 86 4.11 5.52 11.19
CA VAL A 86 3.06 5.98 12.11
C VAL A 86 3.63 6.17 13.51
N ALA A 87 3.09 7.14 14.23
CA ALA A 87 3.39 7.34 15.63
C ALA A 87 2.62 6.31 16.49
N TYR A 88 3.29 5.72 17.47
CA TYR A 88 2.68 4.83 18.45
C TYR A 88 2.49 5.55 19.78
N PHE A 89 1.24 5.55 20.25
CA PHE A 89 0.85 6.20 21.50
C PHE A 89 0.28 5.16 22.48
N GLN A 90 0.65 5.29 23.75
CA GLN A 90 0.08 4.50 24.83
C GLN A 90 -0.39 5.44 25.93
N LYS A 91 -1.67 5.37 26.31
CA LYS A 91 -2.29 6.28 27.30
C LYS A 91 -2.04 7.77 26.98
N SER A 92 -2.18 8.14 25.71
CA SER A 92 -1.94 9.50 25.19
C SER A 92 -0.51 10.02 25.34
N GLN A 93 0.47 9.15 25.60
CA GLN A 93 1.89 9.48 25.56
C GLN A 93 2.53 8.86 24.32
N TYR A 94 3.32 9.64 23.61
CA TYR A 94 4.14 9.15 22.51
C TYR A 94 5.15 8.14 23.05
N LYS A 95 5.18 6.95 22.46
CA LYS A 95 6.07 5.84 22.86
C LYS A 95 7.08 5.48 21.79
N GLY A 96 6.91 5.96 20.56
CA GLY A 96 7.85 5.72 19.48
C GLY A 96 7.21 5.80 18.11
N ALA A 97 8.00 5.46 17.10
CA ALA A 97 7.57 5.39 15.71
C ALA A 97 7.68 3.97 15.18
N ILE A 98 6.68 3.52 14.43
CA ILE A 98 6.71 2.30 13.63
C ILE A 98 7.04 2.72 12.20
N ILE A 99 8.18 2.26 11.67
CA ILE A 99 8.66 2.58 10.33
C ILE A 99 8.69 1.29 9.51
N VAL A 100 8.07 1.30 8.34
CA VAL A 100 7.91 0.17 7.44
C VAL A 100 8.52 0.51 6.08
N GLY A 101 9.39 -0.37 5.60
CA GLY A 101 10.17 -0.16 4.38
C GLY A 101 11.63 -0.61 4.56
N PRO A 102 12.46 -0.48 3.53
CA PRO A 102 12.21 0.28 2.31
C PRO A 102 11.45 -0.48 1.21
N PHE A 103 10.67 0.23 0.40
CA PHE A 103 10.07 -0.27 -0.84
C PHE A 103 10.22 0.75 -1.98
N ILE A 104 9.86 0.36 -3.19
CA ILE A 104 9.87 1.25 -4.37
C ILE A 104 8.49 1.33 -5.01
N SER A 105 8.19 2.42 -5.70
CA SER A 105 6.88 2.64 -6.35
C SER A 105 6.88 2.35 -7.84
N THR A 106 8.06 2.12 -8.43
CA THR A 106 8.25 1.85 -9.85
C THR A 106 9.36 0.83 -10.06
N ILE A 107 9.29 0.08 -11.16
CA ILE A 107 10.37 -0.83 -11.56
C ILE A 107 11.64 0.00 -11.83
N PRO A 108 12.77 -0.31 -11.19
CA PRO A 108 14.01 0.44 -11.38
C PRO A 108 14.58 0.12 -12.77
N ASP A 109 14.87 1.16 -13.55
CA ASP A 109 15.59 1.07 -14.82
C ASP A 109 17.03 1.62 -14.69
N ASP A 110 17.81 1.53 -15.77
CA ASP A 110 19.18 2.07 -15.76
C ASP A 110 19.24 3.57 -15.49
N SER A 111 18.21 4.33 -15.90
CA SER A 111 18.12 5.77 -15.64
C SER A 111 17.93 6.04 -14.14
N PHE A 112 17.06 5.28 -13.48
CA PHE A 112 16.80 5.33 -12.05
C PHE A 112 18.10 5.14 -11.26
N ILE A 113 18.86 4.08 -11.56
CA ILE A 113 20.12 3.79 -10.86
C ILE A 113 21.16 4.90 -11.11
N SER A 114 21.24 5.40 -12.35
CA SER A 114 22.18 6.47 -12.71
C SER A 114 21.87 7.76 -11.93
N LYS A 115 20.59 8.13 -11.81
CA LYS A 115 20.14 9.28 -11.02
C LYS A 115 20.49 9.14 -9.54
N VAL A 116 20.30 7.95 -8.96
CA VAL A 116 20.64 7.68 -7.56
C VAL A 116 22.15 7.83 -7.32
N ILE A 117 22.98 7.31 -8.22
CA ILE A 117 24.44 7.41 -8.14
C ILE A 117 24.88 8.88 -8.21
N GLU A 118 24.35 9.63 -9.18
CA GLU A 118 24.69 11.05 -9.38
C GLU A 118 24.26 11.91 -8.19
N ALA A 119 23.00 11.77 -7.74
CA ALA A 119 22.43 12.55 -6.64
C ALA A 119 23.13 12.32 -5.30
N ASN A 120 23.75 11.14 -5.11
CA ASN A 120 24.46 10.77 -3.89
C ASN A 120 25.99 10.80 -4.04
N HIS A 121 26.50 11.31 -5.17
CA HIS A 121 27.93 11.39 -5.48
C HIS A 121 28.68 10.05 -5.29
N LEU A 122 28.05 8.95 -5.70
CA LEU A 122 28.60 7.61 -5.54
C LEU A 122 29.52 7.22 -6.70
N SER A 123 30.49 6.35 -6.41
CA SER A 123 31.30 5.72 -7.43
C SER A 123 30.47 4.71 -8.25
N LEU A 124 30.76 4.61 -9.55
CA LEU A 124 30.17 3.62 -10.46
C LEU A 124 30.37 2.17 -10.01
N VAL A 125 31.36 1.91 -9.15
CA VAL A 125 31.61 0.59 -8.53
C VAL A 125 30.38 0.08 -7.78
N HIS A 126 29.57 0.97 -7.20
CA HIS A 126 28.36 0.58 -6.46
C HIS A 126 27.15 0.27 -7.35
N ARG A 127 27.24 0.49 -8.67
CA ARG A 127 26.11 0.32 -9.59
C ARG A 127 25.54 -1.09 -9.56
N LEU A 128 26.40 -2.11 -9.61
CA LEU A 128 25.96 -3.50 -9.59
C LEU A 128 25.25 -3.83 -8.26
N GLN A 129 25.85 -3.44 -7.14
CA GLN A 129 25.30 -3.66 -5.80
C GLN A 129 23.94 -2.98 -5.62
N LEU A 130 23.80 -1.73 -6.07
CA LEU A 130 22.53 -1.00 -6.02
C LEU A 130 21.48 -1.67 -6.91
N ASN A 131 21.84 -2.05 -8.14
CA ASN A 131 20.90 -2.70 -9.06
C ASN A 131 20.31 -4.00 -8.49
N GLU A 132 21.17 -4.86 -7.93
CA GLU A 132 20.71 -6.10 -7.28
C GLU A 132 19.83 -5.80 -6.06
N TYR A 133 20.19 -4.79 -5.28
CA TYR A 133 19.39 -4.37 -4.13
C TYR A 133 17.99 -3.87 -4.54
N TYR A 134 17.88 -2.90 -5.46
CA TYR A 134 16.57 -2.37 -5.88
C TYR A 134 15.68 -3.43 -6.52
N LYS A 135 16.26 -4.39 -7.27
CA LYS A 135 15.51 -5.52 -7.83
C LYS A 135 14.97 -6.48 -6.77
N SER A 136 15.62 -6.56 -5.61
CA SER A 136 15.15 -7.38 -4.49
C SER A 136 14.04 -6.71 -3.68
N LEU A 137 13.83 -5.40 -3.84
CA LEU A 137 12.82 -4.67 -3.09
C LEU A 137 11.41 -4.93 -3.63
N PRO A 138 10.42 -5.05 -2.75
CA PRO A 138 9.03 -5.11 -3.17
C PRO A 138 8.59 -3.78 -3.78
N ILE A 139 7.73 -3.89 -4.79
CA ILE A 139 7.14 -2.74 -5.50
C ILE A 139 5.73 -2.55 -4.97
N PHE A 140 5.44 -1.37 -4.42
CA PHE A 140 4.12 -1.00 -3.92
C PHE A 140 3.57 0.13 -4.78
N ASP A 141 2.36 -0.06 -5.31
CA ASP A 141 1.65 1.04 -5.94
C ASP A 141 1.05 2.00 -4.89
N PRO A 142 0.47 3.16 -5.29
CA PRO A 142 -0.13 4.08 -4.34
C PRO A 142 -1.25 3.47 -3.49
N ASN A 143 -2.02 2.53 -4.04
CA ASN A 143 -3.12 1.88 -3.34
C ASN A 143 -2.60 0.85 -2.33
N ASP A 144 -1.56 0.07 -2.67
CA ASP A 144 -0.89 -0.82 -1.71
C ASP A 144 -0.31 -0.02 -0.54
N SER A 145 0.33 1.11 -0.84
CA SER A 145 0.88 2.01 0.17
C SER A 145 -0.20 2.59 1.09
N GLU A 146 -1.33 3.02 0.51
CA GLU A 146 -2.49 3.52 1.27
C GLU A 146 -3.09 2.42 2.15
N ASN A 147 -3.26 1.21 1.62
CA ASN A 147 -3.82 0.07 2.37
C ASN A 147 -2.94 -0.33 3.55
N VAL A 148 -1.62 -0.41 3.36
CA VAL A 148 -0.69 -0.69 4.46
C VAL A 148 -0.64 0.45 5.47
N GLY A 149 -0.66 1.71 5.01
CA GLY A 149 -0.77 2.87 5.90
C GLY A 149 -2.03 2.84 6.77
N ASN A 150 -3.18 2.55 6.18
CA ASN A 150 -4.45 2.42 6.88
C ASN A 150 -4.42 1.27 7.89
N LEU A 151 -3.83 0.13 7.54
CA LEU A 151 -3.62 -1.00 8.45
C LEU A 151 -2.73 -0.60 9.64
N MET A 152 -1.63 0.11 9.38
CA MET A 152 -0.69 0.59 10.42
C MET A 152 -1.39 1.50 11.43
N VAL A 153 -2.18 2.49 10.97
CA VAL A 153 -2.93 3.39 11.88
C VAL A 153 -3.92 2.64 12.73
N ASN A 154 -4.69 1.71 12.13
CA ASN A 154 -5.70 0.95 12.86
C ASN A 154 -5.08 0.06 13.94
N LEU A 155 -3.94 -0.57 13.65
CA LEU A 155 -3.24 -1.40 14.62
C LEU A 155 -2.51 -0.60 15.70
N ALA A 156 -1.99 0.59 15.36
CA ALA A 156 -1.27 1.44 16.30
C ALA A 156 -2.21 2.25 17.23
N SER A 157 -3.39 2.63 16.75
CA SER A 157 -4.33 3.49 17.48
C SER A 157 -5.34 2.74 18.35
N ASN A 158 -5.53 1.44 18.12
CA ASN A 158 -6.52 0.63 18.85
C ASN A 158 -5.83 -0.43 19.72
N PRO A 159 -6.49 -0.89 20.81
CA PRO A 159 -6.02 -2.05 21.56
C PRO A 159 -5.86 -3.26 20.65
N TYR A 160 -4.70 -3.91 20.70
CA TYR A 160 -4.44 -5.12 19.93
C TYR A 160 -5.29 -6.29 20.46
N ILE A 161 -6.05 -6.93 19.58
CA ILE A 161 -6.92 -8.06 19.90
C ILE A 161 -6.32 -9.33 19.30
N TYR A 162 -6.07 -10.34 20.14
CA TYR A 162 -5.64 -11.66 19.68
C TYR A 162 -6.85 -12.44 19.15
N GLY A 163 -6.81 -12.77 17.85
CA GLY A 163 -7.81 -13.63 17.23
C GLY A 163 -7.63 -15.09 17.64
N ASN A 164 -8.73 -15.74 18.03
CA ASN A 164 -8.78 -17.18 18.25
C ASN A 164 -9.27 -17.86 16.97
N MET A 165 -8.41 -18.66 16.32
CA MET A 165 -8.79 -19.42 15.13
C MET A 165 -9.67 -20.61 15.54
N LEU A 166 -10.92 -20.61 15.06
CA LEU A 166 -11.81 -21.75 15.15
C LEU A 166 -11.69 -22.56 13.86
N PHE A 167 -11.36 -23.84 14.01
CA PHE A 167 -11.26 -24.76 12.88
C PHE A 167 -12.59 -25.51 12.73
N SER A 168 -13.28 -25.28 11.62
CA SER A 168 -14.42 -26.08 11.20
C SER A 168 -13.98 -26.94 10.02
N GLN A 169 -14.23 -28.24 10.11
CA GLN A 169 -14.12 -29.15 8.97
C GLN A 169 -15.53 -29.62 8.66
N SER A 170 -16.01 -29.37 7.44
CA SER A 170 -17.19 -30.08 6.95
C SER A 170 -16.86 -31.57 6.90
N GLU A 171 -17.73 -32.43 7.41
CA GLU A 171 -17.61 -33.87 7.19
C GLU A 171 -17.45 -34.13 5.69
N LYS A 172 -16.52 -35.02 5.32
CA LYS A 172 -16.31 -35.43 3.93
C LYS A 172 -17.60 -36.06 3.41
N SER A 173 -18.43 -35.28 2.73
CA SER A 173 -19.44 -35.84 1.83
C SER A 173 -18.74 -36.29 0.55
N ASP A 174 -18.93 -37.56 0.21
CA ASP A 174 -18.49 -38.21 -1.03
C ASP A 174 -19.07 -37.53 -2.29
N LEU A 175 -18.58 -36.34 -2.63
CA LEU A 175 -18.85 -35.64 -3.90
C LEU A 175 -17.52 -35.17 -4.51
N ILE A 176 -16.54 -36.07 -4.53
CA ILE A 176 -15.32 -35.93 -5.31
C ILE A 176 -15.72 -36.01 -6.80
N ASN A 177 -15.93 -34.83 -7.43
CA ASN A 177 -15.60 -34.49 -8.83
C ASN A 177 -16.57 -33.54 -9.58
N LYS A 178 -17.59 -32.92 -8.94
CA LYS A 178 -18.42 -31.90 -9.64
C LYS A 178 -18.43 -30.49 -9.05
N GLU A 179 -18.02 -30.30 -7.79
CA GLU A 179 -18.25 -29.01 -7.09
C GLU A 179 -17.08 -28.04 -7.03
N LYS A 180 -15.86 -28.42 -7.45
CA LYS A 180 -14.71 -27.48 -7.43
C LYS A 180 -14.88 -26.25 -8.34
N ASN A 181 -15.82 -26.29 -9.28
CA ASN A 181 -16.15 -25.12 -10.11
C ASN A 181 -17.29 -24.27 -9.51
N ILE A 182 -18.20 -24.84 -8.72
CA ILE A 182 -19.45 -24.16 -8.32
C ILE A 182 -19.24 -23.19 -7.14
N LEU A 183 -18.39 -23.57 -6.16
CA LEU A 183 -18.05 -22.69 -5.03
C LEU A 183 -17.20 -21.48 -5.47
N ASN A 184 -16.21 -21.71 -6.35
CA ASN A 184 -15.44 -20.64 -6.98
C ASN A 184 -16.33 -19.76 -7.85
N GLU A 185 -17.31 -20.33 -8.54
CA GLU A 185 -18.30 -19.58 -9.31
C GLU A 185 -19.14 -18.68 -8.42
N GLN A 186 -19.70 -19.15 -7.30
CA GLN A 186 -20.56 -18.33 -6.43
C GLN A 186 -19.82 -17.15 -5.78
N GLU A 187 -18.61 -17.37 -5.27
CA GLU A 187 -17.77 -16.29 -4.74
C GLU A 187 -17.35 -15.31 -5.86
N LEU A 188 -16.99 -15.82 -7.05
CA LEU A 188 -16.70 -15.00 -8.22
C LEU A 188 -17.94 -14.23 -8.68
N PHE A 189 -19.13 -14.85 -8.66
CA PHE A 189 -20.40 -14.24 -9.00
C PHE A 189 -20.71 -13.08 -8.05
N SER A 190 -20.56 -13.30 -6.74
CA SER A 190 -20.78 -12.23 -5.75
C SER A 190 -19.78 -11.08 -5.88
N ALA A 191 -18.51 -11.36 -6.18
CA ALA A 191 -17.51 -10.32 -6.46
C ALA A 191 -17.79 -9.55 -7.76
N ILE A 192 -18.24 -10.25 -8.81
CA ILE A 192 -18.65 -9.64 -10.08
C ILE A 192 -19.89 -8.76 -9.86
N GLU A 193 -20.91 -9.25 -9.17
CA GLU A 193 -22.12 -8.52 -8.84
C GLU A 193 -21.83 -7.28 -7.99
N LEU A 194 -20.97 -7.40 -6.97
CA LEU A 194 -20.54 -6.28 -6.16
C LEU A 194 -19.84 -5.23 -7.01
N ARG A 195 -18.96 -5.63 -7.94
CA ARG A 195 -18.30 -4.71 -8.86
C ARG A 195 -19.31 -3.97 -9.75
N TYR A 196 -20.27 -4.68 -10.35
CA TYR A 196 -21.32 -4.06 -11.15
C TYR A 196 -22.22 -3.14 -10.33
N LYS A 197 -22.46 -3.46 -9.05
CA LYS A 197 -23.19 -2.59 -8.13
C LYS A 197 -22.42 -1.30 -7.86
N ILE A 198 -21.14 -1.39 -7.49
CA ILE A 198 -20.28 -0.22 -7.25
C ILE A 198 -20.18 0.64 -8.53
N GLU A 199 -20.06 0.02 -9.71
CA GLU A 199 -20.07 0.72 -10.99
C GLU A 199 -21.36 1.53 -11.18
N LYS A 200 -22.52 0.90 -10.96
CA LYS A 200 -23.82 1.58 -11.07
C LYS A 200 -23.96 2.72 -10.06
N ASP A 201 -23.56 2.49 -8.80
CA ASP A 201 -23.61 3.50 -7.73
C ASP A 201 -22.71 4.70 -8.06
N LEU A 202 -21.54 4.46 -8.65
CA LEU A 202 -20.64 5.49 -9.14
C LEU A 202 -21.27 6.30 -10.28
N LEU A 203 -21.81 5.64 -11.32
CA LEU A 203 -22.44 6.33 -12.45
C LEU A 203 -23.67 7.12 -12.02
N TYR A 204 -24.45 6.59 -11.08
CA TYR A 204 -25.56 7.31 -10.45
C TYR A 204 -25.07 8.57 -9.72
N ALA A 205 -24.00 8.46 -8.93
CA ALA A 205 -23.43 9.60 -8.22
C ALA A 205 -22.94 10.69 -9.20
N VAL A 206 -22.32 10.29 -10.31
CA VAL A 206 -21.88 11.22 -11.37
C VAL A 206 -23.06 11.90 -12.05
N ALA A 207 -24.08 11.15 -12.46
CA ALA A 207 -25.28 11.70 -13.10
C ALA A 207 -26.02 12.70 -12.21
N ASN A 208 -26.00 12.50 -10.88
CA ASN A 208 -26.63 13.40 -9.92
C ASN A 208 -25.70 14.48 -9.35
N GLY A 209 -24.46 14.61 -9.86
CA GLY A 209 -23.49 15.60 -9.38
C GLY A 209 -23.00 15.40 -7.94
N LEU A 210 -23.16 14.19 -7.37
CA LEU A 210 -22.77 13.82 -6.01
C LEU A 210 -21.26 13.56 -5.93
N LYS A 211 -20.46 14.63 -6.07
CA LYS A 211 -18.99 14.58 -6.17
C LYS A 211 -18.31 13.72 -5.10
N GLU A 212 -18.66 13.92 -3.82
CA GLU A 212 -18.01 13.21 -2.72
C GLU A 212 -18.29 11.70 -2.77
N LYS A 213 -19.54 11.31 -3.02
CA LYS A 213 -19.92 9.89 -3.18
C LYS A 213 -19.24 9.27 -4.40
N ALA A 214 -19.18 10.00 -5.51
CA ALA A 214 -18.49 9.54 -6.71
C ALA A 214 -17.00 9.27 -6.45
N LEU A 215 -16.32 10.14 -5.68
CA LEU A 215 -14.92 9.93 -5.30
C LEU A 215 -14.75 8.73 -4.35
N GLN A 216 -15.67 8.54 -3.40
CA GLN A 216 -15.67 7.36 -2.52
C GLN A 216 -15.81 6.06 -3.32
N TYR A 217 -16.82 5.96 -4.18
CA TYR A 217 -17.03 4.76 -5.00
C TYR A 217 -15.87 4.51 -5.97
N LYS A 218 -15.28 5.57 -6.55
CA LYS A 218 -14.08 5.45 -7.38
C LYS A 218 -12.93 4.79 -6.62
N ASN A 219 -12.70 5.15 -5.36
CA ASN A 219 -11.62 4.56 -4.55
C ASN A 219 -11.92 3.09 -4.18
N SER A 220 -13.19 2.75 -3.95
CA SER A 220 -13.62 1.36 -3.74
C SER A 220 -13.64 0.51 -5.01
N PHE A 221 -13.60 1.15 -6.18
CA PHE A 221 -13.63 0.50 -7.47
C PHE A 221 -12.21 0.02 -7.86
N GLN A 222 -11.72 -1.00 -7.15
CA GLN A 222 -10.47 -1.66 -7.48
C GLN A 222 -10.65 -2.54 -8.73
N PHE A 223 -10.18 -2.05 -9.87
CA PHE A 223 -10.13 -2.83 -11.10
C PHE A 223 -8.79 -3.55 -11.25
N ALA A 224 -8.76 -4.82 -10.83
CA ALA A 224 -7.68 -5.73 -11.17
C ALA A 224 -7.77 -6.15 -12.66
N ALA A 225 -7.47 -5.25 -13.60
CA ALA A 225 -7.55 -5.53 -15.05
C ALA A 225 -6.36 -6.34 -15.59
N VAL A 226 -5.34 -6.59 -14.76
CA VAL A 226 -4.08 -7.25 -15.14
C VAL A 226 -4.31 -8.66 -15.72
N HIS A 227 -5.33 -9.39 -15.24
CA HIS A 227 -5.67 -10.71 -15.78
C HIS A 227 -6.18 -10.69 -17.22
N ARG A 228 -6.68 -9.54 -17.72
CA ARG A 228 -7.30 -9.44 -19.06
C ARG A 228 -6.29 -9.27 -20.18
N ILE A 229 -5.10 -8.74 -19.89
CA ILE A 229 -4.01 -8.64 -20.86
C ILE A 229 -2.73 -9.15 -20.17
N PRO A 230 -2.53 -10.48 -20.16
CA PRO A 230 -1.32 -11.08 -19.61
C PRO A 230 -0.09 -10.45 -20.25
N ASN A 231 0.94 -10.17 -19.45
CA ASN A 231 2.23 -9.61 -19.87
C ASN A 231 2.21 -8.17 -20.42
N ASN A 232 1.08 -7.43 -20.34
CA ASN A 232 1.06 -6.00 -20.69
C ASN A 232 0.08 -5.19 -19.81
N PRO A 233 0.42 -4.94 -18.53
CA PRO A 233 -0.46 -4.25 -17.59
C PRO A 233 -0.73 -2.80 -17.99
N LEU A 234 0.25 -2.09 -18.58
CA LEU A 234 0.06 -0.71 -19.05
C LEU A 234 -1.02 -0.62 -20.13
N ARG A 235 -1.05 -1.58 -21.07
CA ARG A 235 -2.11 -1.66 -22.08
C ARG A 235 -3.46 -1.98 -21.46
N ALA A 236 -3.50 -2.82 -20.43
CA ALA A 236 -4.76 -3.13 -19.71
C ALA A 236 -5.33 -1.88 -19.05
N TYR A 237 -4.49 -1.12 -18.32
CA TYR A 237 -4.90 0.14 -17.70
C TYR A 237 -5.33 1.18 -18.72
N LYS A 238 -4.60 1.35 -19.83
CA LYS A 238 -4.99 2.29 -20.90
C LYS A 238 -6.38 1.99 -21.46
N ASN A 239 -6.64 0.74 -21.83
CA ASN A 239 -7.94 0.32 -22.38
C ASN A 239 -9.08 0.52 -21.36
N LEU A 240 -8.80 0.25 -20.10
CA LEU A 240 -9.75 0.46 -19.02
C LEU A 240 -10.07 1.94 -18.85
N THR A 241 -9.07 2.82 -18.86
CA THR A 241 -9.28 4.27 -18.75
C THR A 241 -10.16 4.82 -19.87
N PHE A 242 -10.00 4.34 -21.11
CA PHE A 242 -10.91 4.72 -22.20
C PHE A 242 -12.35 4.25 -21.97
N SER A 243 -12.52 3.01 -21.50
CA SER A 243 -13.84 2.46 -21.19
C SER A 243 -14.50 3.26 -20.06
N PHE A 244 -13.74 3.57 -19.01
CA PHE A 244 -14.19 4.34 -17.87
C PHE A 244 -14.55 5.78 -18.24
N ASN A 245 -13.72 6.46 -19.05
CA ASN A 245 -14.03 7.79 -19.59
C ASN A 245 -15.35 7.79 -20.36
N THR A 246 -15.58 6.77 -21.19
CA THR A 246 -16.84 6.62 -21.95
C THR A 246 -18.05 6.49 -21.02
N LEU A 247 -17.96 5.66 -19.97
CA LEU A 247 -19.03 5.50 -18.98
C LEU A 247 -19.33 6.82 -18.25
N LEU A 248 -18.30 7.57 -17.84
CA LEU A 248 -18.47 8.86 -17.17
C LEU A 248 -19.11 9.92 -18.08
N ARG A 249 -18.78 9.91 -19.38
CA ARG A 249 -19.42 10.79 -20.38
C ARG A 249 -20.91 10.48 -20.51
N LEU A 250 -21.27 9.20 -20.60
CA LEU A 250 -22.68 8.76 -20.65
C LEU A 250 -23.43 9.13 -19.36
N ALA A 251 -22.82 8.91 -18.19
CA ALA A 251 -23.43 9.31 -16.92
C ALA A 251 -23.63 10.83 -16.83
N SER A 252 -22.67 11.62 -17.32
CA SER A 252 -22.78 13.08 -17.35
C SER A 252 -23.90 13.54 -18.29
N GLU A 253 -24.02 12.91 -19.46
CA GLU A 253 -25.13 13.16 -20.39
C GLU A 253 -26.49 12.82 -19.75
N HIS A 254 -26.61 11.67 -19.09
CA HIS A 254 -27.82 11.30 -18.33
C HIS A 254 -28.12 12.26 -17.17
N GLY A 255 -27.10 12.90 -16.61
CA GLY A 255 -27.23 13.99 -15.64
C GLY A 255 -27.67 15.33 -16.24
N GLY A 256 -27.88 15.42 -17.56
CA GLY A 256 -28.34 16.62 -18.26
C GLY A 256 -27.23 17.53 -18.79
N VAL A 257 -25.97 17.08 -18.80
CA VAL A 257 -24.86 17.86 -19.38
C VAL A 257 -24.96 17.83 -20.91
N SER A 258 -24.82 19.00 -21.55
CA SER A 258 -24.87 19.11 -23.01
C SER A 258 -23.79 18.25 -23.70
N PRO A 259 -24.16 17.44 -24.73
CA PRO A 259 -23.20 16.64 -25.49
C PRO A 259 -22.03 17.43 -26.08
N ILE A 260 -22.26 18.70 -26.49
CA ILE A 260 -21.22 19.59 -27.01
C ILE A 260 -20.18 19.88 -25.92
N TYR A 261 -20.63 20.12 -24.69
CA TYR A 261 -19.73 20.35 -23.56
C TYR A 261 -18.91 19.11 -23.24
N ILE A 262 -19.55 17.93 -23.24
CA ILE A 262 -18.89 16.64 -23.00
C ILE A 262 -17.83 16.37 -24.08
N HIS A 263 -18.15 16.62 -25.36
CA HIS A 263 -17.22 16.45 -26.47
C HIS A 263 -16.00 17.37 -26.33
N ASN A 264 -16.22 18.67 -26.15
CA ASN A 264 -15.14 19.65 -26.00
C ASN A 264 -14.25 19.35 -24.78
N LEU A 265 -14.83 18.83 -23.70
CA LEU A 265 -14.06 18.42 -22.53
C LEU A 265 -13.22 17.18 -22.82
N SER A 266 -13.78 16.19 -23.52
CA SER A 266 -13.06 14.97 -23.91
C SER A 266 -11.85 15.30 -24.80
N ASP A 267 -12.01 16.19 -25.77
CA ASP A 267 -10.96 16.56 -26.74
C ASP A 267 -9.76 17.27 -26.09
N LYS A 268 -9.93 17.87 -24.90
CA LYS A 268 -8.81 18.47 -24.17
C LYS A 268 -7.85 17.45 -23.56
N PHE A 269 -8.31 16.21 -23.35
CA PHE A 269 -7.57 15.19 -22.60
C PHE A 269 -7.32 13.89 -23.39
N ALA A 270 -7.82 13.79 -24.62
CA ALA A 270 -7.64 12.68 -25.54
C ALA A 270 -6.57 13.00 -26.59
#